data_AF-A0A0Q0G768-F1
#
_entry.id   AF-A0A0Q0G768-F1
#
_cell.length_a   1.000
_cell.length_b   1.000
_cell.length_c   1.000
_cell.angle_alpha   90.00
_cell.angle_beta   90.00
_cell.angle_gamma   90.00
#
_symmetry.space_group_name_H-M   'P 1'
#
loop_
_entity.id
_entity.type
_entity.pdbx_description
1 polymer ?
#
loop_
_entity_poly.entity_id
_entity_poly.type
_entity_poly.pdbx_seq_one_letter_code
_entity_poly.pdbx_strand_id
1 'polypeptide(L)'
;MSCASDDIQMHHDDYLGSGSITQGAATTVVSNLFTCQNGRSRVAGIGEITAAQGTVWTVPGSNQFSSAPKAMDLYEQCAGITPRNLAEVNQDDVPVVTVDPQGEVITGYIFADNYFELYINGKLIAVDSVPFTPFNSSIVKFKVSKPYTIAVKVIDWEENLGLGSENNRGNAYHAGDGGFIASFSDGTVTNRDWQAQTFYTSPILDLSCLSEKDGARLSTDCGVTDEKNGQQAYAVHWTMADNWMNEDFDSSTWPQASLYSDDEIGVNNKKAYMNFIEKFSGAGASFIWATNVVLDNEVLLRYTVN
;
A
#
# COMPACT_ATOMS: atom_id res chain seq x y z
N MET A 1 -9.58 -28.99 44.38
CA MET A 1 -9.52 -28.93 42.91
C MET A 1 -9.45 -27.47 42.53
N SER A 2 -8.24 -26.99 42.29
CA SER A 2 -7.99 -25.64 41.75
C SER A 2 -7.77 -25.86 40.26
N CYS A 3 -8.65 -25.27 39.44
CA CYS A 3 -8.38 -25.12 38.02
C CYS A 3 -7.31 -24.03 37.90
N ALA A 4 -6.10 -24.43 37.54
CA ALA A 4 -5.14 -23.50 36.98
C ALA A 4 -5.63 -23.20 35.56
N SER A 5 -5.90 -21.93 35.28
CA SER A 5 -5.96 -21.42 33.93
C SER A 5 -4.54 -21.47 33.37
N ASP A 6 -4.30 -22.36 32.41
CA ASP A 6 -3.10 -22.32 31.60
C ASP A 6 -3.14 -21.03 30.76
N ASP A 7 -2.46 -19.99 31.25
CA ASP A 7 -2.03 -18.88 30.40
C ASP A 7 -1.01 -19.46 29.42
N ILE A 8 -1.44 -19.69 28.18
CA ILE A 8 -0.52 -20.01 27.08
C ILE A 8 0.28 -18.73 26.82
N GLN A 9 1.46 -18.63 27.41
CA GLN A 9 2.47 -17.66 26.99
C GLN A 9 2.87 -18.01 25.55
N MET A 10 2.36 -17.25 24.59
CA MET A 10 2.67 -17.41 23.18
C MET A 10 4.09 -16.88 22.90
N HIS A 11 4.92 -17.71 22.28
CA HIS A 11 6.34 -17.44 22.09
C HIS A 11 6.63 -16.98 20.66
N HIS A 12 7.62 -16.11 20.53
CA HIS A 12 8.27 -15.69 19.28
C HIS A 12 8.70 -16.87 18.36
N ASP A 13 8.71 -18.10 18.86
CA ASP A 13 9.21 -19.30 18.19
C ASP A 13 8.19 -19.98 17.25
N ASP A 14 6.95 -19.48 17.16
CA ASP A 14 5.87 -20.12 16.38
C ASP A 14 5.88 -19.76 14.88
N TYR A 15 6.55 -18.67 14.49
CA TYR A 15 6.74 -18.32 13.07
C TYR A 15 8.08 -18.85 12.56
N LEU A 16 8.00 -19.70 11.53
CA LEU A 16 9.16 -20.38 10.93
C LEU A 16 9.61 -19.76 9.60
N GLY A 17 9.05 -18.62 9.21
CA GLY A 17 9.38 -17.93 7.96
C GLY A 17 10.66 -17.09 8.04
N SER A 18 10.93 -16.35 6.97
CA SER A 18 12.15 -15.54 6.82
C SER A 18 12.04 -14.13 7.40
N GLY A 19 10.83 -13.71 7.80
CA GLY A 19 10.56 -12.37 8.29
C GLY A 19 11.15 -12.06 9.67
N SER A 20 11.41 -10.78 9.91
CA SER A 20 11.85 -10.24 11.19
C SER A 20 10.65 -9.86 12.04
N ILE A 21 10.61 -10.36 13.28
CA ILE A 21 9.49 -10.11 14.19
C ILE A 21 9.78 -8.90 15.08
N THR A 22 8.79 -8.03 15.20
CA THR A 22 8.73 -6.95 16.20
C THR A 22 7.45 -7.07 17.02
N GLN A 23 7.40 -6.47 18.21
CA GLN A 23 6.20 -6.47 19.05
C GLN A 23 5.99 -5.10 19.69
N GLY A 24 4.74 -4.64 19.72
CA GLY A 24 4.35 -3.39 20.35
C GLY A 24 4.69 -2.15 19.50
N ALA A 25 4.42 -0.97 20.09
CA ALA A 25 4.49 0.29 19.37
C ALA A 25 5.92 0.71 19.00
N ALA A 26 6.06 1.26 17.80
CA ALA A 26 7.29 1.88 17.34
C ALA A 26 7.54 3.25 18.00
N THR A 27 8.80 3.70 17.96
CA THR A 27 9.17 5.07 18.36
C THR A 27 8.92 6.01 17.19
N THR A 28 8.10 7.04 17.39
CA THR A 28 7.87 8.07 16.36
C THR A 28 9.15 8.86 16.07
N VAL A 29 9.58 8.88 14.81
CA VAL A 29 10.72 9.67 14.33
C VAL A 29 10.30 10.85 13.45
N VAL A 30 9.16 10.73 12.77
CA VAL A 30 8.48 11.86 12.11
C VAL A 30 7.05 11.92 12.61
N SER A 31 6.69 13.04 13.23
CA SER A 31 5.36 13.17 13.85
C SER A 31 4.23 13.23 12.84
N ASN A 32 4.46 13.84 11.66
CA ASN A 32 3.49 13.92 10.58
C ASN A 32 4.17 14.37 9.28
N LEU A 33 4.01 13.62 8.19
CA LEU A 33 4.53 13.95 6.87
C LEU A 33 3.65 14.95 6.11
N PHE A 34 2.36 15.04 6.46
CA PHE A 34 1.39 15.75 5.65
C PHE A 34 0.46 16.64 6.46
N THR A 35 0.33 17.90 6.04
CA THR A 35 -0.61 18.85 6.63
C THR A 35 -1.66 19.21 5.59
N CYS A 36 -2.92 18.89 5.89
CA CYS A 36 -4.04 19.28 5.06
C CYS A 36 -4.28 20.80 5.13
N GLN A 37 -4.13 21.51 4.01
CA GLN A 37 -4.38 22.96 3.98
C GLN A 37 -5.88 23.28 4.10
N ASN A 38 -6.72 22.45 3.46
CA ASN A 38 -8.18 22.59 3.44
C ASN A 38 -8.87 21.40 4.12
N GLY A 39 -9.09 21.50 5.43
CA GLY A 39 -9.86 20.51 6.19
C GLY A 39 -9.02 19.78 7.22
N ARG A 40 -9.13 18.45 7.26
CA ARG A 40 -8.42 17.58 8.21
C ARG A 40 -7.85 16.38 7.46
N SER A 41 -6.62 16.03 7.80
CA SER A 41 -6.00 14.76 7.49
C SER A 41 -5.80 13.97 8.77
N ARG A 42 -5.70 12.64 8.65
CA ARG A 42 -5.08 11.84 9.71
C ARG A 42 -3.59 12.10 9.79
N VAL A 43 -3.01 11.73 10.92
CA VAL A 43 -1.58 11.88 11.17
C VAL A 43 -0.83 10.82 10.38
N ALA A 44 -0.03 11.25 9.41
CA ALA A 44 0.84 10.37 8.63
C ALA A 44 2.24 10.34 9.27
N GLY A 45 2.35 9.67 10.41
CA GLY A 45 3.60 9.53 11.13
C GLY A 45 4.56 8.55 10.46
N ILE A 46 5.83 8.60 10.86
CA ILE A 46 6.83 7.57 10.59
C ILE A 46 7.46 7.15 11.92
N GLY A 47 7.60 5.84 12.11
CA GLY A 47 8.20 5.24 13.28
C GLY A 47 9.43 4.40 12.96
N GLU A 48 10.20 4.11 14.00
CA GLU A 48 11.25 3.10 13.99
C GLU A 48 11.03 2.10 15.12
N ILE A 49 11.18 0.81 14.81
CA ILE A 49 11.12 -0.28 15.79
C ILE A 49 12.29 -1.23 15.58
N THR A 50 12.91 -1.68 16.67
CA THR A 50 14.06 -2.58 16.63
C THR A 50 13.60 -4.00 16.91
N ALA A 51 13.87 -4.92 15.97
CA ALA A 51 13.63 -6.34 16.17
C ALA A 51 14.63 -6.94 17.18
N ALA A 52 14.31 -8.12 17.73
CA ALA A 52 15.16 -8.79 18.73
C ALA A 52 16.60 -9.04 18.26
N GLN A 53 16.80 -9.17 16.94
CA GLN A 53 18.10 -9.38 16.30
C GLN A 53 18.89 -8.08 16.05
N GLY A 54 18.35 -6.91 16.42
CA GLY A 54 19.00 -5.60 16.29
C GLY A 54 18.72 -4.87 14.98
N THR A 55 18.03 -5.49 14.02
CA THR A 55 17.57 -4.82 12.80
C THR A 55 16.54 -3.75 13.14
N VAL A 56 16.71 -2.55 12.58
CA VAL A 56 15.76 -1.43 12.74
C VAL A 56 14.85 -1.38 11.51
N TRP A 57 13.54 -1.31 11.75
CA TRP A 57 12.51 -1.23 10.73
C TRP A 57 11.80 0.12 10.78
N THR A 58 11.61 0.72 9.61
CA THR A 58 10.79 1.93 9.44
C THR A 58 9.35 1.53 9.19
N VAL A 59 8.41 2.10 9.93
CA VAL A 59 6.96 1.78 9.84
C VAL A 59 6.12 3.04 9.54
N PRO A 60 5.02 2.93 8.76
CA PRO A 60 4.53 1.71 8.10
C PRO A 60 5.41 1.24 6.92
N GLY A 61 6.36 2.07 6.48
CA GLY A 61 7.35 1.67 5.50
C GLY A 61 8.28 2.81 5.14
N SER A 62 9.48 2.48 4.70
CA SER A 62 10.37 3.45 4.06
C SER A 62 9.70 4.03 2.81
N ASN A 63 9.77 5.34 2.58
CA ASN A 63 9.05 5.94 1.46
C ASN A 63 9.75 7.19 0.91
N GLN A 64 9.31 7.60 -0.27
CA GLN A 64 9.79 8.73 -1.05
C GLN A 64 8.85 9.94 -0.94
N PHE A 65 7.90 9.95 -0.01
CA PHE A 65 6.88 11.01 0.08
C PHE A 65 7.50 12.40 0.20
N SER A 66 8.56 12.58 0.98
CA SER A 66 9.14 13.91 1.21
C SER A 66 10.01 14.42 0.05
N SER A 67 10.52 13.54 -0.80
CA SER A 67 11.57 13.83 -1.79
C SER A 67 11.11 13.72 -3.24
N ALA A 68 10.14 12.84 -3.52
CA ALA A 68 9.75 12.52 -4.88
C ALA A 68 8.71 13.49 -5.47
N PRO A 69 8.68 13.61 -6.82
CA PRO A 69 7.58 14.26 -7.52
C PRO A 69 6.23 13.65 -7.13
N LYS A 70 5.27 14.50 -6.81
CA LYS A 70 3.88 14.12 -6.54
C LYS A 70 3.16 13.90 -7.87
N ALA A 71 2.26 12.91 -7.93
CA ALA A 71 1.38 12.76 -9.07
C ALA A 71 0.45 13.97 -9.18
N MET A 72 -0.06 14.26 -10.38
CA MET A 72 -1.07 15.29 -10.52
C MET A 72 -2.40 14.74 -10.04
N ASP A 73 -3.11 15.51 -9.22
CA ASP A 73 -4.38 15.05 -8.67
C ASP A 73 -5.53 15.18 -9.67
N LEU A 74 -6.29 14.10 -9.83
CA LEU A 74 -7.67 14.15 -10.32
C LEU A 74 -8.57 14.75 -9.24
N TYR A 75 -8.36 14.38 -7.98
CA TYR A 75 -9.09 14.89 -6.84
C TYR A 75 -8.22 14.83 -5.60
N GLU A 76 -8.09 15.94 -4.89
CA GLU A 76 -7.35 16.06 -3.63
C GLU A 76 -7.97 17.20 -2.81
N GLN A 77 -8.65 16.85 -1.72
CA GLN A 77 -9.45 17.80 -0.95
C GLN A 77 -8.58 18.84 -0.24
N CYS A 78 -7.42 18.46 0.27
CA CYS A 78 -6.54 19.33 1.05
C CYS A 78 -5.94 20.46 0.22
N ALA A 79 -5.72 20.28 -1.07
CA ALA A 79 -5.28 21.29 -2.03
C ALA A 79 -6.47 22.03 -2.68
N GLY A 80 -7.72 21.65 -2.36
CA GLY A 80 -8.92 22.23 -2.95
C GLY A 80 -9.18 21.78 -4.40
N ILE A 81 -8.55 20.69 -4.83
CA ILE A 81 -8.75 20.10 -6.16
C ILE A 81 -9.94 19.14 -6.05
N THR A 82 -11.15 19.63 -6.34
CA THR A 82 -12.38 18.83 -6.20
C THR A 82 -13.27 18.81 -7.45
N PRO A 83 -12.75 18.45 -8.63
CA PRO A 83 -13.57 18.34 -9.82
C PRO A 83 -14.59 17.20 -9.70
N ARG A 84 -15.72 17.37 -10.38
CA ARG A 84 -16.88 16.47 -10.29
C ARG A 84 -16.76 15.24 -11.19
N ASN A 85 -15.91 15.31 -12.20
CA ASN A 85 -15.62 14.26 -13.17
C ASN A 85 -14.41 14.68 -14.01
N LEU A 86 -13.97 13.78 -14.88
CA LEU A 86 -12.80 14.00 -15.72
C LEU A 86 -12.90 15.20 -16.67
N ALA A 87 -14.10 15.63 -17.08
CA ALA A 87 -14.24 16.76 -18.00
C ALA A 87 -13.84 18.11 -17.37
N GLU A 88 -13.74 18.18 -16.04
CA GLU A 88 -13.26 19.35 -15.31
C GLU A 88 -11.74 19.31 -15.04
N VAL A 89 -11.05 18.24 -15.44
CA VAL A 89 -9.60 18.08 -15.26
C VAL A 89 -8.87 18.48 -16.55
N ASN A 90 -7.94 19.43 -16.45
CA ASN A 90 -7.04 19.73 -17.56
C ASN A 90 -5.90 18.70 -17.64
N GLN A 91 -6.08 17.68 -18.46
CA GLN A 91 -5.07 16.62 -18.60
C GLN A 91 -3.83 17.06 -19.40
N ASP A 92 -3.89 18.17 -20.13
CA ASP A 92 -2.75 18.65 -20.91
C ASP A 92 -1.62 19.21 -20.02
N ASP A 93 -1.94 19.56 -18.78
CA ASP A 93 -0.97 20.04 -17.79
C ASP A 93 -0.19 18.90 -17.11
N VAL A 94 -0.59 17.64 -17.30
CA VAL A 94 0.08 16.48 -16.69
C VAL A 94 1.50 16.35 -17.26
N PRO A 95 2.55 16.48 -16.44
CA PRO A 95 3.92 16.33 -16.91
C PRO A 95 4.19 14.93 -17.45
N VAL A 96 4.95 14.84 -18.55
CA VAL A 96 5.34 13.56 -19.15
C VAL A 96 6.74 13.18 -18.69
N VAL A 97 6.85 12.11 -17.90
CA VAL A 97 8.15 11.54 -17.52
C VAL A 97 8.67 10.65 -18.65
N THR A 98 9.80 11.04 -19.26
CA THR A 98 10.39 10.23 -20.35
C THR A 98 11.20 9.07 -19.78
N VAL A 99 10.75 7.82 -19.98
CA VAL A 99 11.47 6.59 -19.65
C VAL A 99 12.27 6.13 -20.88
N ASP A 100 11.59 6.02 -22.03
CA ASP A 100 12.19 5.79 -23.34
C ASP A 100 11.73 6.90 -24.31
N PRO A 101 12.65 7.72 -24.86
CA PRO A 101 12.33 8.73 -25.85
C PRO A 101 11.67 8.22 -27.14
N GLN A 102 11.86 6.95 -27.50
CA GLN A 102 11.25 6.32 -28.68
C GLN A 102 9.87 5.74 -28.41
N GLY A 103 9.46 5.70 -27.15
CA GLY A 103 8.22 5.11 -26.71
C GLY A 103 6.97 5.92 -27.05
N GLU A 104 5.83 5.39 -26.62
CA GLU A 104 4.54 6.07 -26.68
C GLU A 104 4.23 6.72 -25.33
N VAL A 105 3.40 7.77 -25.36
CA VAL A 105 2.93 8.39 -24.11
C VAL A 105 1.77 7.58 -23.57
N ILE A 106 1.96 7.02 -22.38
CA ILE A 106 0.95 6.30 -21.62
C ILE A 106 0.41 7.24 -20.53
N THR A 107 -0.91 7.31 -20.43
CA THR A 107 -1.61 7.99 -19.33
C THR A 107 -2.12 6.95 -18.35
N GLY A 108 -1.74 7.07 -17.08
CA GLY A 108 -2.24 6.22 -15.99
C GLY A 108 -3.19 6.98 -15.08
N TYR A 109 -4.28 6.33 -14.68
CA TYR A 109 -5.23 6.80 -13.66
C TYR A 109 -5.11 5.87 -12.46
N ILE A 110 -4.93 6.43 -11.26
CA ILE A 110 -4.55 5.67 -10.07
C ILE A 110 -5.40 6.12 -8.89
N PHE A 111 -5.87 5.15 -8.11
CA PHE A 111 -6.42 5.37 -6.77
C PHE A 111 -5.76 4.36 -5.82
N ALA A 112 -5.31 4.85 -4.67
CA ALA A 112 -4.72 4.04 -3.61
C ALA A 112 -5.46 4.30 -2.29
N ASP A 113 -5.65 3.21 -1.56
CA ASP A 113 -6.02 3.18 -0.16
C ASP A 113 -4.76 2.63 0.57
N ASN A 114 -3.82 3.44 1.06
CA ASN A 114 -3.78 4.89 1.01
C ASN A 114 -2.69 5.47 0.07
N TYR A 115 -1.45 4.96 0.11
CA TYR A 115 -0.29 5.59 -0.55
C TYR A 115 0.30 4.70 -1.63
N PHE A 116 0.79 5.32 -2.72
CA PHE A 116 1.54 4.61 -3.77
C PHE A 116 2.84 5.32 -4.19
N GLU A 117 3.77 4.54 -4.73
CA GLU A 117 4.92 4.99 -5.51
C GLU A 117 4.99 4.22 -6.82
N LEU A 118 4.92 4.92 -7.95
CA LEU A 118 4.89 4.32 -9.28
C LEU A 118 6.25 4.37 -9.96
N TYR A 119 6.70 3.23 -10.46
CA TYR A 119 7.94 3.10 -11.22
C TYR A 119 7.68 2.38 -12.54
N ILE A 120 8.38 2.82 -13.59
CA ILE A 120 8.35 2.20 -14.93
C ILE A 120 9.78 1.88 -15.33
N ASN A 121 10.07 0.59 -15.57
CA ASN A 121 11.43 0.06 -15.81
C ASN A 121 12.46 0.61 -14.79
N GLY A 122 12.13 0.59 -13.50
CA GLY A 122 12.99 1.10 -12.42
C GLY A 122 12.98 2.61 -12.23
N LYS A 123 12.44 3.39 -13.18
CA LYS A 123 12.38 4.86 -13.07
C LYS A 123 11.15 5.29 -12.29
N LEU A 124 11.36 6.01 -11.17
CA LEU A 124 10.29 6.65 -10.41
C LEU A 124 9.57 7.69 -11.28
N ILE A 125 8.26 7.52 -11.44
CA ILE A 125 7.39 8.41 -12.21
C ILE A 125 6.82 9.48 -11.28
N ALA A 126 6.15 9.03 -10.22
CA ALA A 126 5.52 9.88 -9.23
C ALA A 126 5.16 9.06 -7.98
N VAL A 127 4.88 9.77 -6.89
CA VAL A 127 4.27 9.20 -5.68
C VAL A 127 2.95 9.89 -5.39
N ASP A 128 2.14 9.28 -4.55
CA ASP A 128 0.88 9.86 -4.09
C ASP A 128 1.10 11.25 -3.44
N SER A 129 0.14 12.15 -3.63
CA SER A 129 0.10 13.47 -3.02
C SER A 129 -0.37 13.46 -1.57
N VAL A 130 -1.11 12.43 -1.15
CA VAL A 130 -1.61 12.25 0.22
C VAL A 130 -1.19 10.88 0.77
N PRO A 131 -0.51 10.81 1.92
CA PRO A 131 -0.02 9.54 2.45
C PRO A 131 -1.10 8.70 3.13
N PHE A 132 -2.09 9.32 3.79
CA PHE A 132 -3.08 8.60 4.60
C PHE A 132 -4.51 8.99 4.21
N THR A 133 -4.99 10.14 4.68
CA THR A 133 -6.33 10.65 4.34
C THR A 133 -6.35 12.18 4.33
N PRO A 134 -7.30 12.83 3.64
CA PRO A 134 -8.40 12.28 2.85
C PRO A 134 -7.93 11.49 1.62
N PHE A 135 -8.73 10.53 1.18
CA PHE A 135 -8.48 9.83 -0.08
C PHE A 135 -8.44 10.79 -1.27
N ASN A 136 -7.51 10.54 -2.18
CA ASN A 136 -7.28 11.28 -3.41
C ASN A 136 -7.23 10.29 -4.60
N SER A 137 -7.19 10.85 -5.80
CA SER A 137 -6.94 10.08 -7.02
C SER A 137 -6.02 10.85 -7.94
N SER A 138 -5.22 10.12 -8.70
CA SER A 138 -4.05 10.64 -9.39
C SER A 138 -4.10 10.33 -10.89
N ILE A 139 -3.47 11.20 -11.67
CA ILE A 139 -3.17 11.01 -13.08
C ILE A 139 -1.68 11.24 -13.34
N VAL A 140 -1.09 10.34 -14.11
CA VAL A 140 0.33 10.37 -14.48
C VAL A 140 0.48 10.21 -15.99
N LYS A 141 1.55 10.77 -16.56
CA LYS A 141 1.98 10.49 -17.93
C LYS A 141 3.44 10.09 -17.97
N PHE A 142 3.74 9.03 -18.70
CA PHE A 142 5.11 8.60 -18.95
C PHE A 142 5.28 8.16 -20.40
N LYS A 143 6.50 8.26 -20.93
CA LYS A 143 6.84 7.85 -22.29
C LYS A 143 7.70 6.59 -22.24
N VAL A 144 7.23 5.48 -22.80
CA VAL A 144 7.92 4.17 -22.72
C VAL A 144 7.63 3.28 -23.94
N SER A 145 8.56 2.40 -24.28
CA SER A 145 8.39 1.38 -25.33
C SER A 145 7.96 0.05 -24.71
N LYS A 146 7.19 -0.74 -25.45
CA LYS A 146 6.87 -2.12 -25.06
C LYS A 146 8.00 -3.09 -25.45
N PRO A 147 8.20 -4.19 -24.68
CA PRO A 147 7.59 -4.45 -23.38
C PRO A 147 8.13 -3.50 -22.30
N TYR A 148 7.36 -3.29 -21.22
CA TYR A 148 7.80 -2.53 -20.06
C TYR A 148 7.21 -3.09 -18.77
N THR A 149 7.89 -2.87 -17.65
CA THR A 149 7.45 -3.26 -16.32
C THR A 149 6.84 -2.07 -15.60
N ILE A 150 5.64 -2.28 -15.07
CA ILE A 150 5.04 -1.42 -14.06
C ILE A 150 5.33 -2.04 -12.70
N ALA A 151 5.94 -1.25 -11.83
CA ALA A 151 6.15 -1.64 -10.45
C ALA A 151 5.58 -0.56 -9.54
N VAL A 152 4.85 -0.98 -8.51
CA VAL A 152 4.20 -0.05 -7.58
C VAL A 152 4.51 -0.48 -6.15
N LYS A 153 4.98 0.45 -5.34
CA LYS A 153 4.99 0.28 -3.89
C LYS A 153 3.71 0.85 -3.34
N VAL A 154 3.01 0.11 -2.50
CA VAL A 154 1.79 0.59 -1.86
C VAL A 154 1.90 0.39 -0.36
N ILE A 155 1.41 1.39 0.38
CA ILE A 155 1.43 1.40 1.85
C ILE A 155 0.01 1.70 2.33
N ASP A 156 -0.53 0.79 3.14
CA ASP A 156 -1.65 1.09 4.03
C ASP A 156 -1.08 1.80 5.26
N TRP A 157 -1.54 3.03 5.50
CA TRP A 157 -0.92 3.90 6.48
C TRP A 157 -1.51 3.66 7.86
N GLU A 158 -0.66 3.60 8.88
CA GLU A 158 -1.08 3.40 10.26
C GLU A 158 -0.97 4.69 11.09
N GLU A 159 -1.92 4.89 12.02
CA GLU A 159 -1.83 5.98 13.01
C GLU A 159 -1.04 5.52 14.24
N ASN A 160 -1.24 4.27 14.65
CA ASN A 160 -0.53 3.63 15.75
C ASN A 160 0.69 2.88 15.20
N LEU A 161 1.83 3.60 15.11
CA LEU A 161 3.04 3.11 14.46
C LEU A 161 3.54 1.77 15.01
N GLY A 162 3.83 0.83 14.11
CA GLY A 162 4.29 -0.53 14.39
C GLY A 162 3.17 -1.51 14.73
N LEU A 163 1.91 -1.06 14.75
CA LEU A 163 0.76 -1.86 15.16
C LEU A 163 -0.22 -2.14 14.03
N GLY A 164 -0.03 -1.61 12.82
CA GLY A 164 -0.92 -1.77 11.67
C GLY A 164 -2.34 -1.30 11.94
N SER A 165 -2.51 -0.29 12.81
CA SER A 165 -3.83 0.09 13.30
C SER A 165 -4.03 1.60 13.42
N GLU A 166 -5.29 1.97 13.54
CA GLU A 166 -5.76 3.34 13.47
C GLU A 166 -6.96 3.57 14.38
N ASN A 167 -7.21 4.83 14.73
CA ASN A 167 -8.40 5.21 15.49
C ASN A 167 -9.61 5.33 14.55
N ASN A 168 -10.45 4.30 14.50
CA ASN A 168 -11.59 4.22 13.60
C ASN A 168 -12.73 3.39 14.18
N ARG A 169 -13.95 3.59 13.67
CA ARG A 169 -15.15 2.81 14.04
C ARG A 169 -15.41 2.70 15.55
N GLY A 170 -14.93 3.67 16.34
CA GLY A 170 -15.06 3.68 17.80
C GLY A 170 -14.00 2.84 18.54
N ASN A 171 -13.02 2.29 17.83
CA ASN A 171 -11.86 1.59 18.38
C ASN A 171 -10.57 2.38 18.09
N ALA A 172 -9.72 2.54 19.11
CA ALA A 172 -8.43 3.20 18.98
C ALA A 172 -7.38 2.38 18.21
N TYR A 173 -7.58 1.06 18.06
CA TYR A 173 -6.66 0.11 17.40
C TYR A 173 -7.41 -0.76 16.38
N HIS A 174 -8.21 -0.12 15.55
CA HIS A 174 -8.84 -0.79 14.41
C HIS A 174 -7.77 -1.07 13.34
N ALA A 175 -7.70 -2.27 12.79
CA ALA A 175 -6.85 -2.52 11.62
C ALA A 175 -7.47 -1.83 10.40
N GLY A 176 -6.68 -1.00 9.71
CA GLY A 176 -7.07 -0.35 8.46
C GLY A 176 -7.12 -1.36 7.31
N ASP A 177 -7.65 -0.94 6.18
CA ASP A 177 -7.57 -1.73 4.95
C ASP A 177 -6.88 -0.93 3.86
N GLY A 178 -6.03 -1.62 3.10
CA GLY A 178 -5.36 -1.08 1.94
C GLY A 178 -6.16 -1.26 0.65
N GLY A 179 -5.55 -0.97 -0.49
CA GLY A 179 -6.13 -1.22 -1.79
C GLY A 179 -5.46 -0.43 -2.90
N PHE A 180 -5.29 -1.04 -4.07
CA PHE A 180 -4.75 -0.34 -5.23
C PHE A 180 -5.53 -0.67 -6.49
N ILE A 181 -5.93 0.35 -7.24
CA ILE A 181 -6.58 0.20 -8.54
C ILE A 181 -6.02 1.20 -9.54
N ALA A 182 -5.74 0.73 -10.75
CA ALA A 182 -5.23 1.57 -11.82
C ALA A 182 -5.69 1.11 -13.20
N SER A 183 -5.78 2.08 -14.12
CA SER A 183 -5.93 1.83 -15.56
C SER A 183 -4.97 2.70 -16.35
N PHE A 184 -4.55 2.19 -17.51
CA PHE A 184 -3.59 2.84 -18.39
C PHE A 184 -4.15 2.95 -19.82
N SER A 185 -3.73 3.99 -20.55
CA SER A 185 -4.26 4.29 -21.89
C SER A 185 -3.90 3.27 -22.97
N ASP A 186 -2.98 2.34 -22.71
CA ASP A 186 -2.67 1.21 -23.60
C ASP A 186 -3.56 -0.02 -23.36
N GLY A 187 -4.57 0.10 -22.49
CA GLY A 187 -5.50 -0.97 -22.14
C GLY A 187 -5.05 -1.83 -20.96
N THR A 188 -3.87 -1.57 -20.39
CA THR A 188 -3.45 -2.24 -19.15
C THR A 188 -4.35 -1.80 -17.99
N VAL A 189 -4.79 -2.75 -17.18
CA VAL A 189 -5.59 -2.51 -15.96
C VAL A 189 -5.10 -3.39 -14.82
N THR A 190 -5.31 -2.96 -13.58
CA THR A 190 -5.06 -3.83 -12.41
C THR A 190 -6.05 -4.99 -12.42
N ASN A 191 -5.51 -6.20 -12.34
CA ASN A 191 -6.27 -7.45 -12.35
C ASN A 191 -5.45 -8.57 -11.69
N ARG A 192 -5.94 -9.81 -11.76
CA ARG A 192 -5.30 -10.97 -11.13
C ARG A 192 -3.99 -11.45 -11.78
N ASP A 193 -3.62 -10.90 -12.94
CA ASP A 193 -2.37 -11.24 -13.64
C ASP A 193 -1.19 -10.39 -13.11
N TRP A 194 -1.48 -9.41 -12.24
CA TRP A 194 -0.46 -8.69 -11.48
C TRP A 194 0.10 -9.58 -10.38
N GLN A 195 1.37 -9.38 -10.04
CA GLN A 195 2.00 -9.97 -8.88
C GLN A 195 1.88 -9.02 -7.69
N ALA A 196 1.70 -9.57 -6.48
CA ALA A 196 1.64 -8.80 -5.25
C ALA A 196 2.34 -9.54 -4.10
N GLN A 197 3.30 -8.91 -3.45
CA GLN A 197 4.04 -9.51 -2.34
C GLN A 197 4.08 -8.56 -1.14
N THR A 198 3.70 -9.06 0.04
CA THR A 198 3.79 -8.32 1.32
C THR A 198 5.23 -8.23 1.84
N PHE A 199 5.57 -7.10 2.46
CA PHE A 199 6.86 -6.78 3.11
C PHE A 199 6.69 -6.25 4.53
N TYR A 200 5.47 -5.93 4.95
CA TYR A 200 5.12 -5.62 6.33
C TYR A 200 3.69 -6.10 6.60
N THR A 201 3.52 -6.97 7.60
CA THR A 201 2.20 -7.45 8.04
C THR A 201 1.99 -7.18 9.53
N SER A 202 0.86 -6.55 9.88
CA SER A 202 0.48 -6.12 11.23
C SER A 202 -1.00 -5.69 11.29
N PRO A 203 -1.69 -5.71 12.44
CA PRO A 203 -1.35 -6.40 13.69
C PRO A 203 -1.52 -7.92 13.57
N ILE A 204 -0.62 -8.69 14.20
CA ILE A 204 -0.70 -10.15 14.27
C ILE A 204 -0.77 -10.58 15.73
N LEU A 205 -1.79 -11.36 16.10
CA LEU A 205 -1.91 -11.91 17.46
C LEU A 205 -1.33 -13.32 17.58
N ASP A 206 -1.48 -14.10 16.51
CA ASP A 206 -0.99 -15.47 16.41
C ASP A 206 -0.07 -15.59 15.20
N LEU A 207 1.22 -15.67 15.47
CA LEU A 207 2.26 -15.77 14.44
C LEU A 207 2.18 -17.05 13.60
N SER A 208 1.49 -18.09 14.09
CA SER A 208 1.31 -19.35 13.35
C SER A 208 0.34 -19.24 12.16
N CYS A 209 -0.40 -18.13 12.06
CA CYS A 209 -1.27 -17.84 10.91
C CYS A 209 -0.50 -17.48 9.63
N LEU A 210 0.77 -17.05 9.78
CA LEU A 210 1.62 -16.71 8.66
C LEU A 210 2.28 -17.96 8.08
N SER A 211 2.41 -17.98 6.75
CA SER A 211 3.19 -19.02 6.07
C SER A 211 4.02 -18.45 4.94
N GLU A 212 5.15 -19.10 4.67
CA GLU A 212 5.96 -18.84 3.48
C GLU A 212 6.07 -20.12 2.65
N LYS A 213 5.79 -20.01 1.35
CA LYS A 213 5.82 -21.14 0.42
C LYS A 213 6.35 -20.72 -0.93
N ASP A 214 7.42 -21.37 -1.38
CA ASP A 214 8.02 -21.14 -2.70
C ASP A 214 8.37 -19.66 -2.97
N GLY A 215 8.72 -18.92 -1.90
CA GLY A 215 9.04 -17.49 -1.94
C GLY A 215 7.84 -16.56 -1.70
N ALA A 216 6.60 -17.07 -1.77
CA ALA A 216 5.40 -16.31 -1.44
C ALA A 216 5.22 -16.20 0.07
N ARG A 217 5.00 -14.98 0.58
CA ARG A 217 4.62 -14.70 1.98
C ARG A 217 3.12 -14.50 2.06
N LEU A 218 2.46 -15.30 2.90
CA LEU A 218 1.02 -15.46 2.94
C LEU A 218 0.48 -15.16 4.35
N SER A 219 -0.58 -14.36 4.38
CA SER A 219 -1.33 -13.94 5.57
C SER A 219 -2.82 -14.27 5.47
N THR A 220 -3.19 -15.17 4.55
CA THR A 220 -4.58 -15.58 4.27
C THR A 220 -5.29 -16.19 5.49
N ASP A 221 -4.55 -16.91 6.33
CA ASP A 221 -5.10 -17.60 7.51
C ASP A 221 -5.08 -16.70 8.76
N CYS A 222 -4.59 -15.45 8.65
CA CYS A 222 -4.52 -14.51 9.74
C CYS A 222 -5.88 -13.84 9.98
N GLY A 223 -6.37 -13.97 11.22
CA GLY A 223 -7.61 -13.33 11.65
C GLY A 223 -7.45 -11.83 11.84
N VAL A 224 -8.47 -11.08 11.42
CA VAL A 224 -8.59 -9.66 11.71
C VAL A 224 -9.41 -9.51 12.99
N THR A 225 -8.79 -8.99 14.04
CA THR A 225 -9.47 -8.68 15.29
C THR A 225 -9.05 -7.33 15.83
N ASP A 226 -10.07 -6.55 16.14
CA ASP A 226 -9.97 -5.28 16.82
C ASP A 226 -9.32 -5.44 18.21
N GLU A 227 -8.19 -4.78 18.42
CA GLU A 227 -7.45 -4.83 19.67
C GLU A 227 -7.83 -3.71 20.62
N LYS A 228 -7.56 -3.87 21.92
CA LYS A 228 -7.81 -2.81 22.93
C LYS A 228 -6.62 -1.89 23.17
N ASN A 229 -5.39 -2.40 23.04
CA ASN A 229 -4.19 -1.60 23.22
C ASN A 229 -3.08 -1.83 22.19
N GLY A 230 -3.19 -2.86 21.34
CA GLY A 230 -2.22 -3.24 20.31
C GLY A 230 -0.80 -3.61 20.78
N GLN A 231 -0.42 -3.36 22.03
CA GLN A 231 0.96 -3.55 22.53
C GLN A 231 1.43 -5.00 22.55
N GLN A 232 0.48 -5.95 22.57
CA GLN A 232 0.79 -7.38 22.47
C GLN A 232 0.86 -7.86 21.02
N ALA A 233 0.40 -7.04 20.05
CA ALA A 233 0.44 -7.40 18.65
C ALA A 233 1.88 -7.49 18.15
N TYR A 234 2.11 -8.52 17.37
CA TYR A 234 3.31 -8.72 16.59
C TYR A 234 3.18 -8.07 15.23
N ALA A 235 4.33 -7.82 14.64
CA ALA A 235 4.51 -7.37 13.28
C ALA A 235 5.61 -8.22 12.65
N VAL A 236 5.47 -8.55 11.36
CA VAL A 236 6.50 -9.26 10.60
C VAL A 236 6.93 -8.41 9.42
N HIS A 237 8.24 -8.28 9.26
CA HIS A 237 8.88 -7.42 8.26
C HIS A 237 9.83 -8.21 7.40
N TRP A 238 9.95 -7.84 6.13
CA TRP A 238 10.91 -8.45 5.22
C TRP A 238 11.71 -7.41 4.46
N THR A 239 12.97 -7.73 4.17
CA THR A 239 13.82 -6.80 3.42
C THR A 239 13.39 -6.76 1.96
N MET A 240 13.40 -5.56 1.40
CA MET A 240 13.21 -5.33 -0.04
C MET A 240 14.57 -5.37 -0.74
N ALA A 241 14.63 -5.99 -1.93
CA ALA A 241 15.81 -5.91 -2.78
C ALA A 241 15.90 -4.51 -3.41
N ASP A 242 17.06 -3.86 -3.41
CA ASP A 242 17.19 -2.47 -3.90
C ASP A 242 16.79 -2.30 -5.37
N ASN A 243 17.07 -3.30 -6.20
CA ASN A 243 16.75 -3.29 -7.63
C ASN A 243 15.35 -3.82 -7.93
N TRP A 244 14.51 -4.01 -6.91
CA TRP A 244 13.23 -4.66 -7.10
C TRP A 244 12.43 -3.98 -8.18
N MET A 245 12.50 -2.65 -8.43
CA MET A 245 11.74 -1.93 -9.48
C MET A 245 12.20 -2.12 -10.92
N ASN A 246 13.34 -2.75 -11.15
CA ASN A 246 13.92 -2.81 -12.49
C ASN A 246 13.24 -3.85 -13.38
N GLU A 247 13.34 -3.63 -14.69
CA GLU A 247 12.78 -4.52 -15.72
C GLU A 247 13.36 -5.96 -15.63
N ASP A 248 14.60 -6.10 -15.21
CA ASP A 248 15.33 -7.37 -15.11
C ASP A 248 15.19 -8.08 -13.76
N PHE A 249 14.41 -7.53 -12.83
CA PHE A 249 14.19 -8.14 -11.53
C PHE A 249 13.41 -9.45 -11.65
N ASP A 250 13.96 -10.54 -11.12
CA ASP A 250 13.30 -11.84 -11.08
C ASP A 250 12.25 -11.88 -9.96
N SER A 251 11.01 -11.59 -10.33
CA SER A 251 9.83 -11.74 -9.47
C SER A 251 9.11 -13.07 -9.68
N SER A 252 9.73 -14.09 -10.28
CA SER A 252 9.05 -15.36 -10.62
C SER A 252 8.46 -16.11 -9.41
N THR A 253 8.96 -15.85 -8.21
CA THR A 253 8.47 -16.42 -6.94
C THR A 253 7.34 -15.62 -6.30
N TRP A 254 7.03 -14.41 -6.79
CA TRP A 254 5.97 -13.60 -6.23
C TRP A 254 4.60 -14.16 -6.62
N PRO A 255 3.66 -14.26 -5.66
CA PRO A 255 2.32 -14.74 -5.95
C PRO A 255 1.55 -13.72 -6.78
N GLN A 256 0.51 -14.21 -7.45
CA GLN A 256 -0.47 -13.37 -8.12
C GLN A 256 -1.28 -12.57 -7.10
N ALA A 257 -1.72 -11.39 -7.49
CA ALA A 257 -2.49 -10.49 -6.65
C ALA A 257 -3.89 -11.04 -6.34
N SER A 258 -4.35 -10.80 -5.12
CA SER A 258 -5.74 -11.03 -4.73
C SER A 258 -6.62 -9.92 -5.30
N LEU A 259 -7.87 -10.25 -5.61
CA LEU A 259 -8.87 -9.27 -6.06
C LEU A 259 -9.78 -8.91 -4.90
N TYR A 260 -10.09 -7.63 -4.76
CA TYR A 260 -11.04 -7.10 -3.79
C TYR A 260 -12.09 -6.25 -4.51
N SER A 261 -13.30 -6.21 -3.97
CA SER A 261 -14.42 -5.43 -4.48
C SER A 261 -14.46 -4.01 -3.90
N ASP A 262 -15.15 -3.11 -4.60
CA ASP A 262 -15.38 -1.73 -4.13
C ASP A 262 -16.06 -1.68 -2.74
N ASP A 263 -16.86 -2.70 -2.40
CA ASP A 263 -17.51 -2.85 -1.09
C ASP A 263 -16.51 -3.28 0.00
N GLU A 264 -15.57 -4.17 -0.32
CA GLU A 264 -14.53 -4.63 0.61
C GLU A 264 -13.57 -3.49 0.98
N ILE A 265 -13.18 -2.66 0.01
CA ILE A 265 -12.33 -1.47 0.22
C ILE A 265 -13.13 -0.27 0.77
N GLY A 266 -14.47 -0.32 0.69
CA GLY A 266 -15.32 0.75 1.22
C GLY A 266 -15.23 2.09 0.46
N VAL A 267 -15.02 2.06 -0.86
CA VAL A 267 -14.80 3.28 -1.68
C VAL A 267 -16.09 3.95 -2.20
N ASN A 268 -17.25 3.33 -2.02
CA ASN A 268 -18.53 3.79 -2.58
C ASN A 268 -18.99 5.20 -2.14
N ASN A 269 -18.41 5.74 -1.06
CA ASN A 269 -18.71 7.09 -0.57
C ASN A 269 -17.54 8.07 -0.77
N LYS A 270 -16.46 7.65 -1.44
CA LYS A 270 -15.26 8.46 -1.64
C LYS A 270 -15.35 9.19 -2.96
N LYS A 271 -15.47 10.52 -2.93
CA LYS A 271 -15.53 11.33 -4.15
C LYS A 271 -14.30 11.18 -5.04
N ALA A 272 -13.12 11.01 -4.42
CA ALA A 272 -11.87 10.75 -5.13
C ALA A 272 -11.93 9.53 -6.06
N TYR A 273 -12.70 8.51 -5.68
CA TYR A 273 -12.94 7.34 -6.51
C TYR A 273 -14.20 7.52 -7.39
N MET A 274 -15.34 7.81 -6.77
CA MET A 274 -16.65 7.80 -7.43
C MET A 274 -16.81 8.84 -8.54
N ASN A 275 -16.11 9.98 -8.47
CA ASN A 275 -16.15 10.99 -9.53
C ASN A 275 -15.46 10.53 -10.83
N PHE A 276 -14.60 9.51 -10.76
CA PHE A 276 -13.81 9.00 -11.89
C PHE A 276 -13.91 7.48 -12.00
N ILE A 277 -15.00 6.88 -11.53
CA ILE A 277 -15.22 5.43 -11.52
C ILE A 277 -15.06 4.82 -12.93
N GLU A 278 -15.35 5.59 -13.99
CA GLU A 278 -15.14 5.19 -15.39
C GLU A 278 -13.67 4.96 -15.76
N LYS A 279 -12.72 5.49 -14.98
CA LYS A 279 -11.28 5.26 -15.11
C LYS A 279 -10.75 4.16 -14.20
N PHE A 280 -11.60 3.62 -13.33
CA PHE A 280 -11.24 2.54 -12.41
C PHE A 280 -12.03 1.28 -12.76
N SER A 281 -12.99 0.87 -11.93
CA SER A 281 -13.82 -0.31 -12.19
C SER A 281 -14.59 -0.21 -13.50
N GLY A 282 -15.01 0.99 -13.92
CA GLY A 282 -15.64 1.22 -15.21
C GLY A 282 -14.72 1.02 -16.43
N ALA A 283 -13.40 1.04 -16.23
CA ALA A 283 -12.41 0.66 -17.24
C ALA A 283 -12.11 -0.85 -17.26
N GLY A 284 -12.73 -1.62 -16.35
CA GLY A 284 -12.45 -3.05 -16.16
C GLY A 284 -11.30 -3.35 -15.20
N ALA A 285 -10.77 -2.35 -14.49
CA ALA A 285 -9.80 -2.56 -13.43
C ALA A 285 -10.47 -3.14 -12.18
N SER A 286 -9.68 -3.83 -11.36
CA SER A 286 -10.09 -4.34 -10.04
C SER A 286 -9.11 -3.85 -8.98
N PHE A 287 -9.58 -3.71 -7.74
CA PHE A 287 -8.67 -3.51 -6.62
C PHE A 287 -7.81 -4.77 -6.44
N ILE A 288 -6.52 -4.54 -6.30
CA ILE A 288 -5.52 -5.58 -6.08
C ILE A 288 -4.73 -5.31 -4.81
N TRP A 289 -4.35 -6.38 -4.12
CA TRP A 289 -3.44 -6.35 -2.98
C TRP A 289 -2.70 -7.69 -2.84
N ALA A 290 -1.93 -7.84 -1.77
CA ALA A 290 -1.38 -9.13 -1.34
C ALA A 290 -2.49 -10.05 -0.79
N THR A 291 -2.16 -11.02 0.06
CA THR A 291 -3.12 -12.03 0.53
C THR A 291 -4.13 -11.49 1.53
N ASN A 292 -3.80 -10.43 2.26
CA ASN A 292 -4.67 -9.84 3.27
C ASN A 292 -4.70 -8.32 3.14
N VAL A 293 -5.80 -7.78 2.63
CA VAL A 293 -5.98 -6.33 2.44
C VAL A 293 -5.97 -5.53 3.73
N VAL A 294 -6.25 -6.17 4.87
CA VAL A 294 -6.35 -5.50 6.17
C VAL A 294 -5.02 -5.54 6.94
N LEU A 295 -4.24 -6.61 6.79
CA LEU A 295 -3.04 -6.82 7.61
C LEU A 295 -1.74 -6.58 6.86
N ASP A 296 -1.71 -6.67 5.53
CA ASP A 296 -0.49 -6.45 4.75
C ASP A 296 -0.32 -4.95 4.51
N ASN A 297 0.46 -4.26 5.34
CA ASN A 297 0.57 -2.80 5.38
C ASN A 297 1.60 -2.23 4.39
N GLU A 298 2.60 -3.02 3.97
CA GLU A 298 3.54 -2.64 2.90
C GLU A 298 3.55 -3.74 1.84
N VAL A 299 3.09 -3.41 0.63
CA VAL A 299 2.96 -4.38 -0.47
C VAL A 299 3.65 -3.84 -1.72
N LEU A 300 4.29 -4.76 -2.44
CA LEU A 300 4.90 -4.47 -3.74
C LEU A 300 4.11 -5.16 -4.85
N LEU A 301 3.70 -4.37 -5.84
CA LEU A 301 2.92 -4.79 -6.98
C LEU A 301 3.77 -4.77 -8.25
N ARG A 302 3.52 -5.71 -9.15
CA ARG A 302 4.29 -5.86 -10.38
C ARG A 302 3.50 -6.37 -11.56
N TYR A 303 3.76 -5.82 -12.73
CA TYR A 303 3.19 -6.31 -13.99
C TYR A 303 4.09 -6.00 -15.18
N THR A 304 4.22 -6.95 -16.11
CA THR A 304 4.93 -6.75 -17.37
C THR A 304 3.93 -6.57 -18.49
N VAL A 305 3.94 -5.39 -19.10
CA VAL A 305 3.17 -5.05 -20.28
C VAL A 305 3.92 -5.53 -21.52
N ASN A 306 3.24 -6.31 -22.36
CA ASN A 306 3.77 -6.83 -23.62
C ASN A 306 3.36 -5.97 -24.83
#